data_AF-D2RI51-F1
#
_entry.id   AF-D2RI51-F1
#
_cell.length_a   1.000
_cell.length_b   1.000
_cell.length_c   1.000
_cell.angle_alpha   90.00
_cell.angle_beta   90.00
_cell.angle_gamma   90.00
#
_symmetry.space_group_name_H-M   'P 1'
#
loop_
_entity.id
_entity.type
_entity.pdbx_description
1 polymer ?
#
loop_
_entity_poly.entity_id
_entity_poly.type
_entity_poly.pdbx_seq_one_letter_code
_entity_poly.pdbx_strand_id
1 'polypeptide(L)'
;MLIPVRCPHCKGKFWVEFSIKYELYKYVEAMSELTRIHIKDAIVRGVWTDEEVASEVQRTIASLLKRGVPRKQVVEEVAQLYGIPQVHVDELIENLLSKVPELNGVR
;
A
#
# COMPACT_ATOMS: atom_id res chain seq x y z
N MET A 1 -1.89 7.34 -4.78
CA MET A 1 -1.74 6.33 -3.71
C MET A 1 -2.83 5.32 -3.87
N LEU A 2 -2.51 4.03 -3.78
CA LEU A 2 -3.44 2.91 -3.91
C LEU A 2 -3.64 2.27 -2.53
N ILE A 3 -4.86 2.28 -2.00
CA ILE A 3 -5.16 1.73 -0.67
C ILE A 3 -6.37 0.79 -0.70
N PRO A 4 -6.41 -0.21 0.18
CA PRO A 4 -7.62 -1.00 0.38
C PRO A 4 -8.66 -0.19 1.16
N VAL A 5 -9.90 -0.22 0.69
CA VAL A 5 -11.07 0.41 1.32
C VAL A 5 -12.17 -0.63 1.43
N ARG A 6 -12.84 -0.67 2.59
CA ARG A 6 -14.02 -1.51 2.78
C ARG A 6 -15.28 -0.71 2.48
N CYS A 7 -16.07 -1.16 1.53
CA CYS A 7 -17.34 -0.51 1.21
C CYS A 7 -18.32 -0.68 2.39
N PRO A 8 -18.87 0.41 2.96
CA PRO A 8 -19.76 0.30 4.10
C PRO A 8 -21.09 -0.39 3.76
N HIS A 9 -21.51 -0.34 2.50
CA HIS A 9 -22.78 -0.90 2.02
C HIS A 9 -22.69 -2.39 1.68
N CYS A 10 -21.80 -2.78 0.77
CA CYS A 10 -21.69 -4.19 0.34
C CYS A 10 -20.66 -5.00 1.12
N LYS A 11 -19.91 -4.38 2.04
CA LYS A 11 -18.82 -4.99 2.85
C LYS A 11 -17.63 -5.54 2.05
N GLY A 12 -17.66 -5.41 0.72
CA GLY A 12 -16.56 -5.78 -0.18
C GLY A 12 -15.31 -4.93 0.05
N LYS A 13 -14.15 -5.53 -0.21
CA LYS A 13 -12.84 -4.88 -0.20
C LYS A 13 -12.52 -4.44 -1.62
N PHE A 14 -12.18 -3.17 -1.78
CA PHE A 14 -11.79 -2.56 -3.04
C PHE A 14 -10.45 -1.86 -2.85
N TRP A 15 -9.71 -1.69 -3.93
CA TRP A 15 -8.54 -0.84 -3.95
C TRP A 15 -8.86 0.45 -4.66
N VAL A 16 -8.53 1.57 -4.03
CA VAL A 16 -8.84 2.90 -4.55
C VAL A 16 -7.53 3.62 -4.81
N GLU A 17 -7.32 4.03 -6.05
CA GLU A 17 -6.25 4.97 -6.39
C GLU A 17 -6.81 6.37 -6.20
N PHE A 18 -6.18 7.12 -5.33
CA PHE A 18 -6.57 8.50 -5.07
C PHE A 18 -5.36 9.41 -4.85
N SER A 19 -5.62 10.70 -4.97
CA SER A 19 -4.68 11.78 -4.71
C SER A 19 -5.33 12.79 -3.77
N ILE A 20 -4.62 13.22 -2.74
CA ILE A 20 -5.07 14.29 -1.84
C ILE A 20 -4.29 15.56 -2.17
N LYS A 21 -5.00 16.66 -2.40
CA LYS A 21 -4.44 18.01 -2.38
C LYS A 21 -4.55 18.55 -0.97
N TYR A 22 -3.43 18.93 -0.36
CA TYR A 22 -3.40 19.45 1.00
C TYR A 22 -2.47 20.67 1.13
N GLU A 23 -2.67 21.45 2.18
CA GLU A 23 -1.75 22.46 2.67
C GLU A 23 -1.15 22.02 4.01
N LEU A 24 0.15 22.20 4.16
CA LEU A 24 0.90 21.89 5.37
C LEU A 24 1.33 23.18 6.06
N TYR A 25 0.85 23.39 7.28
CA TYR A 25 1.27 24.50 8.13
C TYR A 25 2.19 23.94 9.22
N LYS A 26 3.43 24.45 9.26
CA LYS A 26 4.41 24.16 10.32
C LYS A 26 4.59 25.43 11.15
N TYR A 27 4.24 25.37 12.43
CA TYR A 27 4.41 26.51 13.34
C TYR A 27 5.77 26.37 14.05
N VAL A 28 6.73 27.24 13.68
CA VAL A 28 8.14 27.13 14.11
C VAL A 28 8.42 28.06 15.28
N GLU A 29 7.78 27.87 16.43
CA GLU A 29 8.08 28.68 17.64
C GLU A 29 7.96 27.94 19.00
N ALA A 30 7.70 26.61 19.04
CA ALA A 30 7.60 25.86 20.29
C ALA A 30 8.26 24.47 20.21
N MET A 31 8.81 24.00 21.34
CA MET A 31 9.43 22.66 21.52
C MET A 31 8.48 21.48 21.21
N SER A 32 7.17 21.74 21.15
CA SER A 32 6.18 20.82 20.60
C SER A 32 5.74 21.34 19.24
N GLU A 33 6.45 20.95 18.18
CA GLU A 33 6.13 21.36 16.81
C GLU A 33 4.71 20.92 16.43
N LEU A 34 3.77 21.86 16.41
CA LEU A 34 2.41 21.61 15.95
C LEU A 34 2.40 21.63 14.41
N THR A 35 2.01 20.50 13.83
CA THR A 35 1.77 20.37 12.39
C THR A 35 0.27 20.37 12.13
N ARG A 36 -0.21 21.27 11.28
CA ARG A 36 -1.61 21.30 10.82
C ARG A 36 -1.66 20.93 9.34
N ILE A 37 -2.48 19.94 9.00
CA ILE A 37 -2.77 19.52 7.62
C ILE A 37 -4.19 19.97 7.27
N HIS A 38 -4.33 20.75 6.20
CA HIS A 38 -5.63 21.15 5.65
C HIS A 38 -5.86 20.45 4.32
N ILE A 39 -6.78 19.48 4.30
CA ILE A 39 -7.18 18.75 3.09
C ILE A 39 -8.09 19.65 2.26
N LYS A 40 -7.71 19.96 1.02
CA LYS A 40 -8.51 20.78 0.09
C LYS A 40 -9.37 19.95 -0.84
N ASP A 41 -8.80 18.86 -1.34
CA ASP A 41 -9.44 18.04 -2.36
C ASP A 41 -8.93 16.60 -2.28
N ALA A 42 -9.79 15.65 -2.67
CA ALA A 42 -9.47 14.24 -2.78
C ALA A 42 -10.05 13.72 -4.09
N ILE A 43 -9.16 13.31 -5.00
CA ILE A 43 -9.53 12.85 -6.34
C ILE A 43 -9.35 11.34 -6.40
N VAL A 44 -10.42 10.60 -6.68
CA VAL A 44 -10.36 9.16 -7.00
C VAL A 44 -10.11 9.02 -8.49
N ARG A 45 -9.03 8.31 -8.84
CA ARG A 45 -8.60 8.06 -10.23
C ARG A 45 -9.08 6.71 -10.75
N GLY A 46 -9.23 5.73 -9.85
CA GLY A 46 -9.68 4.40 -10.20
C GLY A 46 -10.08 3.59 -8.97
N VAL A 47 -10.90 2.57 -9.23
CA VAL A 47 -11.36 1.60 -8.24
C VAL A 47 -11.21 0.21 -8.86
N TRP A 48 -10.56 -0.69 -8.15
CA TRP A 48 -10.32 -2.07 -8.55
C TRP A 48 -10.82 -3.02 -7.48
N THR A 49 -11.12 -4.26 -7.87
CA THR A 49 -11.41 -5.32 -6.91
C THR A 49 -10.13 -5.81 -6.22
N ASP A 50 -10.29 -6.54 -5.12
CA ASP A 50 -9.15 -7.16 -4.44
C ASP A 50 -8.44 -8.15 -5.36
N GLU A 51 -9.18 -8.90 -6.19
CA GLU A 51 -8.62 -9.88 -7.13
C GLU A 51 -7.76 -9.22 -8.21
N GLU A 52 -8.20 -8.09 -8.77
CA GLU A 52 -7.48 -7.36 -9.81
C GLU A 52 -6.11 -6.91 -9.30
N VAL A 53 -6.09 -6.19 -8.17
CA VAL A 53 -4.83 -5.68 -7.57
C VAL A 53 -3.98 -6.79 -7.01
N ALA A 54 -4.58 -7.74 -6.28
CA ALA A 54 -3.83 -8.84 -5.70
C ALA A 54 -3.13 -9.64 -6.79
N SER A 55 -3.78 -9.94 -7.92
CA SER A 55 -3.16 -10.74 -8.96
C SER A 55 -1.88 -10.10 -9.53
N GLU A 56 -1.87 -8.79 -9.74
CA GLU A 56 -0.74 -8.08 -10.32
C GLU A 56 0.35 -7.84 -9.28
N VAL A 57 -0.02 -7.28 -8.13
CA VAL A 57 0.94 -6.93 -7.08
C VAL A 57 1.56 -8.21 -6.49
N GLN A 58 0.77 -9.27 -6.27
CA GLN A 58 1.32 -10.56 -5.79
C GLN A 58 2.22 -11.22 -6.82
N ARG A 59 2.01 -11.05 -8.13
CA ARG A 59 2.94 -11.56 -9.15
C ARG A 59 4.30 -10.87 -9.04
N THR A 60 4.31 -9.55 -8.86
CA THR A 60 5.54 -8.79 -8.65
C THR A 60 6.24 -9.19 -7.35
N ILE A 61 5.50 -9.25 -6.24
CA ILE A 61 6.01 -9.72 -4.94
C ILE A 61 6.61 -11.12 -5.07
N ALA A 62 5.87 -12.07 -5.66
CA ALA A 62 6.31 -13.46 -5.81
C ALA A 62 7.59 -13.54 -6.66
N SER A 63 7.68 -12.76 -7.73
CA SER A 63 8.87 -12.68 -8.58
C SER A 63 10.09 -12.19 -7.79
N LEU A 64 9.94 -11.14 -6.98
CA LEU A 64 11.02 -10.61 -6.16
C LEU A 64 11.47 -11.58 -5.06
N LEU A 65 10.50 -12.21 -4.36
CA LEU A 65 10.80 -13.23 -3.35
C LEU A 65 11.50 -14.45 -3.97
N LYS A 66 11.08 -14.92 -5.15
CA LYS A 66 11.76 -16.00 -5.89
C LYS A 66 13.18 -15.67 -6.30
N ARG A 67 13.53 -14.38 -6.41
CA ARG A 67 14.89 -13.92 -6.70
C ARG A 67 15.75 -13.78 -5.44
N GLY A 68 15.23 -14.15 -4.27
CA GLY A 68 15.92 -14.01 -2.99
C GLY A 68 15.99 -12.56 -2.49
N VAL A 69 15.17 -11.65 -3.03
CA VAL A 69 15.15 -10.26 -2.54
C VAL A 69 14.61 -10.24 -1.11
N PRO A 70 15.32 -9.61 -0.15
CA PRO A 70 14.86 -9.55 1.23
C PRO A 70 13.47 -8.92 1.36
N ARG A 71 12.58 -9.48 2.19
CA ARG A 71 11.20 -8.99 2.37
C ARG A 71 11.11 -7.48 2.56
N LYS A 72 11.99 -6.89 3.40
CA LYS A 72 12.02 -5.44 3.64
C LYS A 72 12.23 -4.64 2.34
N GLN A 73 13.15 -5.09 1.49
CA GLN A 73 13.41 -4.48 0.19
C GLN A 73 12.23 -4.70 -0.77
N VAL A 74 11.59 -5.88 -0.77
CA VAL A 74 10.36 -6.12 -1.54
C VAL A 74 9.25 -5.16 -1.12
N VAL A 75 9.06 -4.94 0.17
CA VAL A 75 8.07 -4.00 0.70
C VAL A 75 8.34 -2.58 0.22
N GLU A 76 9.58 -2.11 0.34
CA GLU A 76 9.99 -0.77 -0.11
C GLU A 76 9.79 -0.58 -1.62
N GLU A 77 10.27 -1.52 -2.44
CA GLU A 77 10.18 -1.47 -3.90
C GLU A 77 8.72 -1.50 -4.39
N VAL A 78 7.91 -2.43 -3.87
CA VAL A 78 6.50 -2.58 -4.28
C VAL A 78 5.67 -1.39 -3.80
N ALA A 79 5.92 -0.90 -2.58
CA ALA A 79 5.25 0.29 -2.06
C ALA A 79 5.49 1.51 -2.95
N GLN A 80 6.74 1.70 -3.38
CA GLN A 80 7.11 2.79 -4.27
C GLN A 80 6.54 2.62 -5.68
N LEU A 81 6.63 1.40 -6.24
CA LEU A 81 6.21 1.11 -7.61
C LEU A 81 4.70 1.31 -7.81
N TYR A 82 3.89 0.80 -6.89
CA TYR A 82 2.43 0.85 -6.99
C TYR A 82 1.80 2.00 -6.20
N GLY A 83 2.62 2.78 -5.46
CA GLY A 83 2.13 3.81 -4.56
C GLY A 83 1.23 3.27 -3.46
N ILE A 84 1.53 2.07 -2.95
CA ILE A 84 0.80 1.39 -1.87
C ILE A 84 1.54 1.64 -0.55
N PRO A 85 0.86 2.03 0.55
CA PRO A 85 1.50 2.11 1.86
C PRO A 85 2.15 0.78 2.28
N GLN A 86 3.37 0.84 2.82
CA GLN A 86 4.16 -0.37 3.17
C GLN A 86 3.40 -1.38 4.02
N VAL A 87 2.59 -0.93 4.99
CA VAL A 87 1.73 -1.78 5.82
C VAL A 87 0.82 -2.69 4.99
N HIS A 88 0.23 -2.18 3.91
CA HIS A 88 -0.64 -2.96 3.04
C HIS A 88 0.13 -3.88 2.10
N VAL A 89 1.39 -3.53 1.77
CA VAL A 89 2.28 -4.44 1.04
C VAL A 89 2.66 -5.62 1.94
N ASP A 90 2.98 -5.38 3.21
CA ASP A 90 3.25 -6.43 4.19
C ASP A 90 2.06 -7.39 4.35
N GLU A 91 0.83 -6.86 4.46
CA GLU A 91 -0.38 -7.68 4.48
C GLU A 91 -0.53 -8.54 3.21
N LEU A 92 -0.20 -7.99 2.03
CA LEU A 92 -0.23 -8.74 0.77
C LEU A 92 0.81 -9.86 0.74
N ILE A 93 2.01 -9.62 1.29
CA ILE A 93 3.06 -10.63 1.42
C ILE A 93 2.60 -11.75 2.36
N GLU A 94 2.03 -11.42 3.52
CA GLU A 94 1.53 -12.43 4.47
C GLU A 94 0.41 -13.29 3.86
N ASN A 95 -0.52 -12.65 3.15
CA ASN A 95 -1.58 -13.34 2.42
C ASN A 95 -1.02 -14.22 1.28
N LEU A 96 0.07 -13.82 0.63
CA LEU A 96 0.72 -14.63 -0.39
C LEU A 96 1.46 -15.83 0.23
N LEU A 97 2.24 -15.62 1.29
CA LEU A 97 3.02 -16.65 1.96
C LEU A 97 2.14 -17.70 2.66
N SER A 98 0.95 -17.31 3.16
CA SER A 98 -0.02 -18.28 3.69
C SER A 98 -0.59 -19.20 2.61
N LYS A 99 -0.63 -18.76 1.35
CA LYS A 99 -1.09 -19.55 0.20
C LYS A 99 0.04 -20.31 -0.49
N VAL A 100 1.26 -19.76 -0.47
CA VAL A 100 2.45 -20.32 -1.13
C VAL A 100 3.64 -20.28 -0.17
N PRO A 101 3.71 -21.20 0.81
CA PRO A 101 4.74 -21.18 1.85
C PRO A 101 6.17 -21.37 1.33
N GLU A 102 6.33 -21.96 0.14
CA GLU A 102 7.61 -22.23 -0.52
C GLU A 102 8.42 -20.96 -0.80
N LEU A 103 7.76 -19.80 -0.89
CA LEU A 103 8.40 -18.50 -1.08
C LEU A 103 9.07 -17.95 0.19
N ASN A 104 8.86 -18.58 1.35
CA ASN A 104 9.33 -18.11 2.65
C ASN A 104 10.81 -18.48 2.94
N GLY A 105 11.50 -19.14 2.01
CA GLY A 105 12.82 -19.73 2.23
C GLY A 105 13.80 -19.64 1.07
N VAL A 106 13.53 -18.83 0.05
CA VAL A 106 14.49 -18.61 -1.05
C VAL A 106 15.62 -17.73 -0.51
N ARG A 107 16.69 -18.39 -0.04
CA ARG A 107 17.98 -17.77 0.30
C ARG A 107 18.79 -17.50 -0.96
#